data_AF-A0A316YYY4-F1
#
_entry.id   AF-A0A316YYY4-F1
#
_cell.length_a   1.000
_cell.length_b   1.000
_cell.length_c   1.000
_cell.angle_alpha   90.00
_cell.angle_beta   90.00
_cell.angle_gamma   90.00
#
_symmetry.space_group_name_H-M   'P 1'
#
loop_
_entity.id
_entity.type
_entity.pdbx_description
1 polymer ?
#
loop_
_entity_poly.entity_id
_entity_poly.type
_entity_poly.pdbx_seq_one_letter_code
_entity_poly.pdbx_strand_id
1 'polypeptide(L)'
;MCSCAPSSDMSGTVRELPATANTTGPGYAVAGSEELKYSYSFVDSVFDTKKEDLSAYYTKWGRVLILLDTNVEALYGSTIRQYFDHYSIKPTLHVFKGGELNKTMDTMLQFCSAMDDFGLIRKEPVLVVGGGLASDVAGYACASYRRSTNYIRVSTTLIGLIDASISIKVGLNYGKLKNRLGAYHAPMHTFLDFDFLKTLPIGQCRNGFAEIMKISHAAEKQTWDLLVKYGPQLVESGFGRKENGSAELKEAADTICRRAIFKMLELESGNLHEIGLDRVIASGHGISPTLELAPFPPLRHGHAITVDMSFTIILSHARGLLSDAERDEWFTLAHGVGLTIDHPALDNALLHESVKAIEKTRDGKQRFVLAGPYGECCFANDISKEEFEATLAQLKTYVKERFPEYAGEGQDAYADASDLGADPEAMKQEKARNGEKAAPTKKAAANGVLPALQSQQAVAA
;
A
#
# COMPACT_ATOMS: atom_id res chain seq x y z
N MET A 1 -14.08 11.96 51.01
CA MET A 1 -13.65 12.82 49.90
C MET A 1 -13.17 11.91 48.77
N CYS A 2 -13.96 11.69 47.73
CA CYS A 2 -13.48 10.98 46.54
C CYS A 2 -12.57 11.93 45.76
N SER A 3 -11.28 11.63 45.73
CA SER A 3 -10.32 12.27 44.83
C SER A 3 -10.82 12.10 43.40
N CYS A 4 -11.21 13.20 42.75
CA CYS A 4 -11.67 13.25 41.37
C CYS A 4 -10.49 13.43 40.40
N ALA A 5 -9.33 12.81 40.69
CA ALA A 5 -8.25 12.79 39.71
C ALA A 5 -8.74 12.02 38.49
N PRO A 6 -8.73 12.62 37.28
CA PRO A 6 -9.07 11.90 36.07
C PRO A 6 -8.13 10.70 35.92
N SER A 7 -8.66 9.54 35.54
CA SER A 7 -7.85 8.34 35.26
C SER A 7 -7.14 8.41 33.90
N SER A 8 -6.76 9.61 33.47
CA SER A 8 -6.27 9.89 32.13
C SER A 8 -4.81 10.29 32.18
N ASP A 9 -4.06 9.77 31.23
CA ASP A 9 -2.71 10.15 30.83
C ASP A 9 -2.66 11.44 29.99
N MET A 10 -3.82 12.01 29.64
CA MET A 10 -3.89 13.29 28.93
C MET A 10 -3.53 14.45 29.86
N SER A 11 -2.77 15.40 29.33
CA SER A 11 -2.54 16.68 30.00
C SER A 11 -3.25 17.79 29.24
N GLY A 12 -3.83 18.75 29.96
CA GLY A 12 -4.60 19.83 29.35
C GLY A 12 -4.63 21.07 30.21
N THR A 13 -4.64 22.23 29.57
CA THR A 13 -4.80 23.54 30.20
C THR A 13 -5.93 24.31 29.50
N VAL A 14 -6.65 25.10 30.29
CA VAL A 14 -7.70 26.00 29.81
C VAL A 14 -7.33 27.40 30.26
N ARG A 15 -7.37 28.37 29.34
CA ARG A 15 -7.20 29.79 29.65
C ARG A 15 -8.31 30.63 29.06
N GLU A 16 -8.66 31.71 29.75
CA GLU A 16 -9.62 32.68 29.25
C GLU A 16 -9.00 33.54 28.15
N LEU A 17 -9.80 33.87 27.13
CA LEU A 17 -9.47 34.81 26.08
C LEU A 17 -10.23 36.11 26.31
N PRO A 18 -9.60 37.28 26.18
CA PRO A 18 -10.29 38.54 26.39
C PRO A 18 -11.45 38.72 25.40
N ALA A 19 -12.50 39.42 25.84
CA ALA A 19 -13.60 39.81 24.97
C ALA A 19 -13.09 40.74 23.84
N THR A 20 -13.71 40.64 22.67
CA THR A 20 -13.48 41.58 21.56
C THR A 20 -14.72 42.44 21.34
N ALA A 21 -14.61 43.49 20.53
CA ALA A 21 -15.77 44.32 20.17
C ALA A 21 -16.93 43.52 19.52
N ASN A 22 -16.65 42.30 19.03
CA ASN A 22 -17.62 41.43 18.37
C ASN A 22 -18.14 40.30 19.28
N THR A 23 -17.70 40.20 20.54
CA THR A 23 -18.14 39.13 21.45
C THR A 23 -18.95 39.69 22.62
N THR A 24 -19.89 38.89 23.13
CA THR A 24 -20.72 39.24 24.31
C THR A 24 -19.99 39.02 25.63
N GLY A 25 -18.73 38.57 25.60
CA GLY A 25 -17.90 38.26 26.76
C GLY A 25 -16.57 37.60 26.38
N PRO A 26 -15.76 37.22 27.39
CA PRO A 26 -14.54 36.45 27.21
C PRO A 26 -14.78 35.07 26.60
N GLY A 27 -13.78 34.57 25.86
CA GLY A 27 -13.77 33.20 25.32
C GLY A 27 -12.86 32.26 26.10
N TYR A 28 -12.65 31.05 25.59
CA TYR A 28 -11.70 30.09 26.17
C TYR A 28 -10.79 29.49 25.10
N ALA A 29 -9.53 29.28 25.45
CA ALA A 29 -8.59 28.48 24.68
C ALA A 29 -8.21 27.23 25.47
N VAL A 30 -8.17 26.09 24.77
CA VAL A 30 -7.78 24.79 25.30
C VAL A 30 -6.51 24.34 24.60
N ALA A 31 -5.53 23.88 25.36
CA ALA A 31 -4.34 23.23 24.84
C ALA A 31 -4.11 21.93 25.61
N GLY A 32 -3.94 20.82 24.90
CA GLY A 32 -3.69 19.52 25.52
C GLY A 32 -2.77 18.65 24.67
N SER A 33 -2.26 17.60 25.30
CA SER A 33 -1.45 16.57 24.66
C SER A 33 -1.90 15.18 25.10
N GLU A 34 -1.83 14.25 24.15
CA GLU A 34 -2.02 12.83 24.39
C GLU A 34 -0.78 12.09 23.90
N GLU A 35 -0.39 11.05 24.62
CA GLU A 35 0.77 10.24 24.24
C GLU A 35 0.34 9.14 23.27
N LEU A 36 1.03 9.02 22.13
CA LEU A 36 0.81 7.94 21.17
C LEU A 36 1.90 6.88 21.33
N LYS A 37 1.51 5.67 21.71
CA LYS A 37 2.41 4.52 21.94
C LYS A 37 1.94 3.29 21.20
N TYR A 38 2.85 2.69 20.44
CA TYR A 38 2.66 1.43 19.74
C TYR A 38 4.01 0.75 19.51
N SER A 39 4.00 -0.54 19.19
CA SER A 39 5.23 -1.32 19.06
C SER A 39 5.12 -2.42 18.01
N TYR A 40 6.27 -2.96 17.60
CA TYR A 40 6.39 -4.01 16.59
C TYR A 40 7.29 -5.12 17.12
N SER A 41 6.95 -6.37 16.82
CA SER A 41 7.82 -7.51 17.08
C SER A 41 8.01 -8.34 15.81
N PHE A 42 9.26 -8.64 15.49
CA PHE A 42 9.60 -9.66 14.50
C PHE A 42 9.51 -11.01 15.17
N VAL A 43 8.66 -11.89 14.65
CA VAL A 43 8.44 -13.23 15.19
C VAL A 43 8.42 -14.22 14.04
N ASP A 44 8.88 -15.44 14.26
CA ASP A 44 8.65 -16.55 13.34
C ASP A 44 7.44 -17.34 13.84
N SER A 45 6.45 -17.62 13.01
CA SER A 45 5.28 -18.42 13.39
C SER A 45 4.56 -17.90 14.64
N VAL A 46 3.89 -16.75 14.52
CA VAL A 46 3.20 -16.03 15.62
C VAL A 46 2.15 -16.88 16.37
N PHE A 47 1.61 -17.91 15.72
CA PHE A 47 0.64 -18.85 16.29
C PHE A 47 1.28 -20.18 16.75
N ASP A 48 2.60 -20.22 17.00
CA ASP A 48 3.28 -21.36 17.64
C ASP A 48 2.89 -21.45 19.13
N THR A 49 2.30 -22.56 19.55
CA THR A 49 1.87 -22.83 20.94
C THR A 49 3.00 -22.75 21.98
N LYS A 50 4.27 -22.71 21.55
CA LYS A 50 5.42 -22.52 22.44
C LYS A 50 5.73 -21.04 22.73
N LYS A 51 5.08 -20.10 22.04
CA LYS A 51 5.34 -18.65 22.11
C LYS A 51 4.13 -17.91 22.64
N GLU A 52 4.26 -17.30 23.81
CA GLU A 52 3.14 -16.65 24.50
C GLU A 52 2.96 -15.17 24.16
N ASP A 53 3.82 -14.59 23.30
CA ASP A 53 3.87 -13.15 23.03
C ASP A 53 2.50 -12.58 22.59
N LEU A 54 1.78 -13.28 21.71
CA LEU A 54 0.45 -12.87 21.25
C LEU A 54 -0.62 -13.16 22.30
N SER A 55 -0.63 -14.36 22.90
CA SER A 55 -1.66 -14.76 23.88
C SER A 55 -1.64 -13.90 25.14
N ALA A 56 -0.47 -13.39 25.55
CA ALA A 56 -0.30 -12.50 26.69
C ALA A 56 -1.19 -11.24 26.63
N TYR A 57 -1.50 -10.71 25.44
CA TYR A 57 -2.42 -9.58 25.27
C TYR A 57 -3.89 -9.93 25.60
N TYR A 58 -4.24 -11.21 25.54
CA TYR A 58 -5.60 -11.71 25.66
C TYR A 58 -5.85 -12.50 26.96
N THR A 59 -4.81 -12.94 27.67
CA THR A 59 -4.90 -13.70 28.93
C THR A 59 -5.84 -13.06 29.95
N LYS A 60 -5.75 -11.74 30.13
CA LYS A 60 -6.61 -11.00 31.07
C LYS A 60 -8.10 -11.08 30.71
N TRP A 61 -8.42 -11.19 29.44
CA TRP A 61 -9.79 -11.18 28.93
C TRP A 61 -10.37 -12.60 28.84
N GLY A 62 -9.51 -13.62 28.65
CA GLY A 62 -9.91 -15.03 28.48
C GLY A 62 -10.65 -15.30 27.17
N ARG A 63 -10.71 -14.32 26.27
CA ARG A 63 -11.38 -14.37 24.97
C ARG A 63 -10.73 -13.42 23.99
N VAL A 64 -10.99 -13.61 22.70
CA VAL A 64 -10.52 -12.73 21.62
C VAL A 64 -11.52 -12.68 20.48
N LEU A 65 -11.79 -11.48 19.98
CA LEU A 65 -12.44 -11.27 18.68
C LEU A 65 -11.37 -11.16 17.59
N ILE A 66 -11.45 -12.02 16.58
CA ILE A 66 -10.50 -12.07 15.48
C ILE A 66 -11.23 -11.71 14.19
N LEU A 67 -10.83 -10.60 13.58
CA LEU A 67 -11.20 -10.26 12.20
C LEU A 67 -10.20 -10.96 11.29
N LEU A 68 -10.66 -11.96 10.53
CA LEU A 68 -9.80 -12.88 9.80
C LEU A 68 -10.15 -12.92 8.30
N ASP A 69 -9.15 -12.69 7.44
CA ASP A 69 -9.31 -12.84 5.99
C ASP A 69 -9.66 -14.29 5.62
N THR A 70 -10.59 -14.48 4.68
CA THR A 70 -11.10 -15.80 4.28
C THR A 70 -10.00 -16.73 3.73
N ASN A 71 -9.03 -16.22 2.98
CA ASN A 71 -7.94 -17.05 2.46
C ASN A 71 -6.99 -17.47 3.59
N VAL A 72 -6.74 -16.55 4.55
CA VAL A 72 -5.95 -16.87 5.74
C VAL A 72 -6.68 -17.86 6.64
N GLU A 73 -8.00 -17.77 6.78
CA GLU A 73 -8.79 -18.74 7.52
C GLU A 73 -8.66 -20.14 6.93
N ALA A 74 -8.78 -20.27 5.61
CA ALA A 74 -8.65 -21.55 4.93
C ALA A 74 -7.26 -22.19 5.12
N LEU A 75 -6.21 -21.39 5.21
CA LEU A 75 -4.82 -21.87 5.34
C LEU A 75 -4.37 -22.09 6.79
N TYR A 76 -4.78 -21.20 7.70
CA TYR A 76 -4.22 -21.07 9.06
C TYR A 76 -5.28 -21.08 10.16
N GLY A 77 -6.57 -21.15 9.83
CA GLY A 77 -7.67 -21.09 10.80
C GLY A 77 -7.62 -22.18 11.87
N SER A 78 -7.17 -23.39 11.52
CA SER A 78 -6.96 -24.48 12.48
C SER A 78 -5.82 -24.18 13.45
N THR A 79 -4.67 -23.70 12.94
CA THR A 79 -3.51 -23.28 13.74
C THR A 79 -3.86 -22.15 14.70
N ILE A 80 -4.61 -21.15 14.23
CA ILE A 80 -5.07 -20.01 15.06
C ILE A 80 -5.95 -20.51 16.23
N ARG A 81 -6.92 -21.38 15.95
CA ARG A 81 -7.80 -21.95 17.00
C ARG A 81 -6.98 -22.76 18.00
N GLN A 82 -6.10 -23.64 17.53
CA GLN A 82 -5.23 -24.46 18.38
C GLN A 82 -4.34 -23.61 19.29
N TYR A 83 -3.79 -22.50 18.77
CA TYR A 83 -3.00 -21.56 19.55
C TYR A 83 -3.79 -20.98 20.73
N PHE A 84 -4.97 -20.43 20.47
CA PHE A 84 -5.78 -19.82 21.52
C PHE A 84 -6.37 -20.85 22.49
N ASP A 85 -6.75 -22.04 22.01
CA ASP A 85 -7.20 -23.15 22.84
C ASP A 85 -6.09 -23.62 23.81
N HIS A 86 -4.83 -23.68 23.34
CA HIS A 86 -3.68 -24.03 24.19
C HIS A 86 -3.53 -23.07 25.38
N TYR A 87 -3.74 -21.77 25.15
CA TYR A 87 -3.67 -20.75 26.19
C TYR A 87 -5.01 -20.51 26.92
N SER A 88 -6.01 -21.37 26.73
CA SER A 88 -7.34 -21.25 27.36
C SER A 88 -8.03 -19.90 27.10
N ILE A 89 -7.83 -19.33 25.92
CA ILE A 89 -8.46 -18.09 25.47
C ILE A 89 -9.50 -18.47 24.41
N LYS A 90 -10.77 -18.09 24.60
CA LYS A 90 -11.83 -18.45 23.66
C LYS A 90 -11.78 -17.58 22.38
N PRO A 91 -11.47 -18.13 21.19
CA PRO A 91 -11.49 -17.35 19.96
C PRO A 91 -12.91 -17.22 19.40
N THR A 92 -13.29 -16.01 18.98
CA THR A 92 -14.48 -15.74 18.14
C THR A 92 -14.01 -15.16 16.82
N LEU A 93 -14.25 -15.86 15.72
CA LEU A 93 -13.82 -15.43 14.39
C LEU A 93 -14.95 -14.72 13.67
N HIS A 94 -14.67 -13.52 13.16
CA HIS A 94 -15.44 -12.89 12.12
C HIS A 94 -14.63 -12.98 10.82
N VAL A 95 -15.02 -13.91 9.96
CA VAL A 95 -14.34 -14.17 8.69
C VAL A 95 -14.90 -13.24 7.63
N PHE A 96 -14.04 -12.53 6.92
CA PHE A 96 -14.42 -11.58 5.89
C PHE A 96 -13.66 -11.82 4.59
N LYS A 97 -14.23 -11.34 3.48
CA LYS A 97 -13.59 -11.43 2.18
C LYS A 97 -12.62 -10.26 2.01
N GLY A 98 -11.34 -10.56 1.83
CA GLY A 98 -10.35 -9.55 1.47
C GLY A 98 -10.51 -9.03 0.04
N GLY A 99 -9.52 -8.25 -0.39
CA GLY A 99 -9.44 -7.69 -1.74
C GLY A 99 -10.11 -6.32 -1.93
N GLU A 100 -9.55 -5.50 -2.81
CA GLU A 100 -9.77 -4.05 -2.92
C GLU A 100 -11.24 -3.63 -3.07
N LEU A 101 -12.11 -4.47 -3.65
CA LEU A 101 -13.55 -4.16 -3.78
C LEU A 101 -14.28 -4.21 -2.44
N ASN A 102 -13.73 -4.91 -1.45
CA ASN A 102 -14.24 -4.96 -0.09
C ASN A 102 -13.65 -3.83 0.78
N LYS A 103 -12.85 -2.93 0.21
CA LYS A 103 -12.29 -1.77 0.93
C LYS A 103 -13.33 -0.64 1.04
N THR A 104 -14.43 -0.92 1.72
CA THR A 104 -15.67 -0.11 1.68
C THR A 104 -16.22 0.17 3.08
N MET A 105 -17.15 1.13 3.14
CA MET A 105 -17.89 1.44 4.37
C MET A 105 -18.74 0.25 4.85
N ASP A 106 -19.29 -0.55 3.94
CA ASP A 106 -20.11 -1.71 4.29
C ASP A 106 -19.29 -2.75 5.06
N THR A 107 -18.08 -3.04 4.61
CA THR A 107 -17.14 -3.93 5.31
C THR A 107 -16.73 -3.35 6.67
N MET A 108 -16.49 -2.03 6.75
CA MET A 108 -16.21 -1.36 8.03
C MET A 108 -17.38 -1.52 9.01
N LEU A 109 -18.63 -1.36 8.55
CA LEU A 109 -19.82 -1.52 9.37
C LEU A 109 -20.03 -2.98 9.81
N GLN A 110 -19.72 -3.96 8.97
CA GLN A 110 -19.72 -5.39 9.35
C GLN A 110 -18.75 -5.66 10.51
N PHE A 111 -17.57 -5.04 10.50
CA PHE A 111 -16.63 -5.14 11.62
C PHE A 111 -17.17 -4.49 12.89
N CYS A 112 -17.83 -3.33 12.79
CA CYS A 112 -18.50 -2.74 13.95
C CYS A 112 -19.61 -3.65 14.51
N SER A 113 -20.43 -4.27 13.64
CA SER A 113 -21.42 -5.26 14.07
C SER A 113 -20.78 -6.45 14.77
N ALA A 114 -19.66 -6.96 14.26
CA ALA A 114 -18.91 -8.05 14.92
C ALA A 114 -18.41 -7.65 16.31
N MET A 115 -17.96 -6.41 16.50
CA MET A 115 -17.55 -5.88 17.81
C MET A 115 -18.74 -5.77 18.79
N ASP A 116 -19.91 -5.34 18.30
CA ASP A 116 -21.14 -5.27 19.10
C ASP A 116 -21.66 -6.66 19.48
N ASP A 117 -21.74 -7.59 18.54
CA ASP A 117 -22.19 -8.97 18.76
C ASP A 117 -21.28 -9.72 19.75
N PHE A 118 -19.97 -9.46 19.70
CA PHE A 118 -19.01 -9.99 20.66
C PHE A 118 -19.13 -9.37 22.07
N GLY A 119 -19.81 -8.21 22.17
CA GLY A 119 -19.88 -7.43 23.40
C GLY A 119 -18.50 -6.89 23.81
N LEU A 120 -17.77 -6.31 22.85
CA LEU A 120 -16.41 -5.82 23.07
C LEU A 120 -16.37 -4.74 24.17
N ILE A 121 -15.47 -4.89 25.14
CA ILE A 121 -15.30 -3.92 26.23
C ILE A 121 -14.32 -2.82 25.79
N ARG A 122 -14.44 -1.60 26.33
CA ARG A 122 -13.75 -0.39 25.83
C ARG A 122 -12.24 -0.52 25.58
N LYS A 123 -11.51 -1.28 26.41
CA LYS A 123 -10.04 -1.43 26.30
C LYS A 123 -9.63 -2.82 25.79
N GLU A 124 -10.58 -3.70 25.49
CA GLU A 124 -10.33 -5.03 24.94
C GLU A 124 -9.87 -4.89 23.48
N PRO A 125 -8.67 -5.40 23.12
CA PRO A 125 -8.17 -5.24 21.77
C PRO A 125 -8.85 -6.23 20.80
N VAL A 126 -9.13 -5.78 19.58
CA VAL A 126 -9.50 -6.66 18.46
C VAL A 126 -8.22 -7.22 17.83
N LEU A 127 -8.20 -8.51 17.48
CA LEU A 127 -7.12 -9.08 16.68
C LEU A 127 -7.47 -8.99 15.18
N VAL A 128 -6.59 -8.37 14.39
CA VAL A 128 -6.77 -8.25 12.94
C VAL A 128 -5.70 -9.10 12.25
N VAL A 129 -6.13 -10.08 11.45
CA VAL A 129 -5.23 -11.02 10.75
C VAL A 129 -5.53 -11.02 9.25
N GLY A 130 -4.60 -10.49 8.45
CA GLY A 130 -4.77 -10.40 7.00
C GLY A 130 -3.78 -9.48 6.29
N GLY A 131 -4.07 -9.11 5.04
CA GLY A 131 -3.28 -8.16 4.26
C GLY A 131 -3.60 -6.69 4.53
N GLY A 132 -3.16 -5.80 3.64
CA GLY A 132 -3.35 -4.34 3.78
C GLY A 132 -4.82 -3.90 3.95
N LEU A 133 -5.77 -4.52 3.23
CA LEU A 133 -7.20 -4.23 3.42
C LEU A 133 -7.66 -4.51 4.84
N ALA A 134 -7.26 -5.65 5.40
CA ALA A 134 -7.63 -6.04 6.76
C ALA A 134 -7.19 -4.97 7.74
N SER A 135 -5.91 -4.57 7.68
CA SER A 135 -5.33 -3.54 8.53
C SER A 135 -6.01 -2.18 8.38
N ASP A 136 -6.30 -1.76 7.16
CA ASP A 136 -6.86 -0.45 6.88
C ASP A 136 -8.34 -0.35 7.31
N VAL A 137 -9.17 -1.30 6.89
CA VAL A 137 -10.62 -1.24 7.14
C VAL A 137 -10.91 -1.56 8.59
N ALA A 138 -10.26 -2.58 9.17
CA ALA A 138 -10.43 -2.91 10.59
C ALA A 138 -9.84 -1.82 11.48
N GLY A 139 -8.69 -1.25 11.12
CA GLY A 139 -8.10 -0.13 11.83
C GLY A 139 -9.03 1.08 11.87
N TYR A 140 -9.68 1.41 10.75
CA TYR A 140 -10.66 2.51 10.70
C TYR A 140 -11.96 2.18 11.45
N ALA A 141 -12.40 0.92 11.42
CA ALA A 141 -13.48 0.44 12.27
C ALA A 141 -13.15 0.64 13.75
N CYS A 142 -11.95 0.28 14.18
CA CYS A 142 -11.48 0.44 15.56
C CYS A 142 -11.29 1.92 15.95
N ALA A 143 -10.83 2.78 15.04
CA ALA A 143 -10.74 4.22 15.26
C ALA A 143 -12.13 4.82 15.55
N SER A 144 -13.16 4.34 14.84
CA SER A 144 -14.51 4.87 14.91
C SER A 144 -15.33 4.24 16.05
N TYR A 145 -15.13 2.96 16.34
CA TYR A 145 -15.90 2.22 17.34
C TYR A 145 -15.63 2.79 18.74
N ARG A 146 -16.70 3.32 19.36
CA ARG A 146 -16.65 4.09 20.62
C ARG A 146 -15.60 5.21 20.62
N ARG A 147 -15.36 5.81 19.44
CA ARG A 147 -14.41 6.91 19.15
C ARG A 147 -12.93 6.59 19.35
N SER A 148 -12.59 5.36 19.75
CA SER A 148 -11.24 4.78 19.75
C SER A 148 -11.30 3.46 20.51
N THR A 149 -10.94 2.39 19.81
CA THR A 149 -10.85 1.02 20.31
C THR A 149 -9.49 0.45 19.97
N ASN A 150 -8.93 -0.28 20.93
CA ASN A 150 -7.63 -0.92 20.80
C ASN A 150 -7.68 -2.07 19.79
N TYR A 151 -6.57 -2.30 19.09
CA TYR A 151 -6.43 -3.47 18.21
C TYR A 151 -4.96 -3.88 18.07
N ILE A 152 -4.75 -5.12 17.62
CA ILE A 152 -3.45 -5.71 17.33
C ILE A 152 -3.46 -6.21 15.89
N ARG A 153 -2.36 -5.99 15.16
CA ARG A 153 -2.22 -6.43 13.76
C ARG A 153 -1.30 -7.64 13.64
N VAL A 154 -1.70 -8.61 12.82
CA VAL A 154 -0.87 -9.70 12.31
C VAL A 154 -1.00 -9.69 10.79
N SER A 155 0.04 -9.27 10.09
CA SER A 155 0.00 -9.10 8.63
C SER A 155 0.46 -10.33 7.88
N THR A 156 -0.26 -10.69 6.83
CA THR A 156 -0.03 -11.95 6.10
C THR A 156 0.43 -11.75 4.65
N THR A 157 0.60 -10.49 4.23
CA THR A 157 1.07 -10.13 2.88
C THR A 157 2.34 -9.30 3.00
N LEU A 158 3.18 -9.31 1.97
CA LEU A 158 4.41 -8.52 1.99
C LEU A 158 4.14 -7.02 2.16
N ILE A 159 3.18 -6.44 1.40
CA ILE A 159 2.75 -5.04 1.57
C ILE A 159 2.32 -4.78 3.01
N GLY A 160 1.53 -5.68 3.62
CA GLY A 160 1.12 -5.55 5.02
C GLY A 160 2.32 -5.53 5.96
N LEU A 161 3.28 -6.43 5.76
CA LEU A 161 4.44 -6.62 6.63
C LEU A 161 5.45 -5.47 6.57
N ILE A 162 5.55 -4.74 5.45
CA ILE A 162 6.59 -3.71 5.25
C ILE A 162 6.04 -2.28 5.09
N ASP A 163 4.73 -2.12 4.83
CA ASP A 163 4.12 -0.80 4.61
C ASP A 163 2.78 -0.64 5.35
N ALA A 164 1.71 -1.27 4.87
CA ALA A 164 0.34 -0.96 5.30
C ALA A 164 0.12 -1.16 6.81
N SER A 165 0.74 -2.18 7.41
CA SER A 165 0.63 -2.42 8.86
C SER A 165 1.76 -1.80 9.69
N ILE A 166 2.73 -1.19 9.01
CA ILE A 166 3.74 -0.33 9.63
C ILE A 166 3.16 1.05 9.82
N SER A 167 2.41 1.58 8.85
CA SER A 167 1.73 2.86 8.98
C SER A 167 0.60 2.85 10.04
N ILE A 168 0.29 4.01 10.61
CA ILE A 168 -0.93 4.23 11.42
C ILE A 168 -2.10 4.76 10.59
N LYS A 169 -1.88 5.00 9.29
CA LYS A 169 -2.94 5.36 8.36
C LYS A 169 -3.84 4.17 8.15
N VAL A 170 -5.13 4.39 8.36
CA VAL A 170 -6.18 3.39 8.20
C VAL A 170 -7.32 4.04 7.41
N GLY A 171 -8.04 3.27 6.61
CA GLY A 171 -9.11 3.86 5.80
C GLY A 171 -9.70 2.95 4.74
N LEU A 172 -10.52 3.56 3.91
CA LEU A 172 -11.29 2.90 2.87
C LEU A 172 -11.52 3.80 1.65
N ASN A 173 -11.94 3.18 0.56
CA ASN A 173 -12.24 3.87 -0.69
C ASN A 173 -13.63 4.52 -0.63
N TYR A 174 -13.79 5.65 -1.32
CA TYR A 174 -15.10 6.30 -1.47
C TYR A 174 -15.39 6.60 -2.94
N GLY A 175 -16.36 5.90 -3.52
CA GLY A 175 -16.56 5.92 -4.97
C GLY A 175 -15.33 5.40 -5.70
N LYS A 176 -14.79 6.19 -6.64
CA LYS A 176 -13.57 5.86 -7.40
C LYS A 176 -12.29 6.40 -6.75
N LEU A 177 -12.37 6.91 -5.52
CA LEU A 177 -11.27 7.60 -4.86
C LEU A 177 -10.64 6.71 -3.79
N LYS A 178 -9.38 6.34 -4.01
CA LYS A 178 -8.61 5.47 -3.12
C LYS A 178 -8.34 6.14 -1.77
N ASN A 179 -8.48 5.39 -0.67
CA ASN A 179 -8.16 5.81 0.71
C ASN A 179 -8.75 7.18 1.13
N ARG A 180 -9.94 7.53 0.62
CA ARG A 180 -10.51 8.87 0.82
C ARG A 180 -11.06 9.10 2.22
N LEU A 181 -11.56 8.06 2.88
CA LEU A 181 -12.10 8.14 4.23
C LEU A 181 -11.19 7.33 5.15
N GLY A 182 -10.78 7.89 6.29
CA GLY A 182 -9.82 7.23 7.15
C GLY A 182 -9.51 7.98 8.43
N ALA A 183 -8.50 7.49 9.14
CA ALA A 183 -7.96 8.06 10.36
C ALA A 183 -6.45 7.78 10.47
N TYR A 184 -5.79 8.52 11.37
CA TYR A 184 -4.49 8.14 11.90
C TYR A 184 -4.74 7.44 13.23
N HIS A 185 -4.74 6.10 13.24
CA HIS A 185 -5.07 5.29 14.42
C HIS A 185 -4.06 4.17 14.57
N ALA A 186 -3.23 4.26 15.61
CA ALA A 186 -2.18 3.27 15.84
C ALA A 186 -2.76 1.99 16.50
N PRO A 187 -2.27 0.80 16.13
CA PRO A 187 -2.54 -0.41 16.89
C PRO A 187 -1.79 -0.35 18.23
N MET A 188 -2.18 -1.19 19.18
CA MET A 188 -1.34 -1.41 20.37
C MET A 188 0.00 -2.06 19.99
N HIS A 189 -0.08 -3.04 19.09
CA HIS A 189 1.07 -3.84 18.66
C HIS A 189 0.86 -4.38 17.24
N THR A 190 1.94 -4.51 16.47
CA THR A 190 1.96 -5.23 15.20
C THR A 190 2.97 -6.37 15.27
N PHE A 191 2.51 -7.61 15.09
CA PHE A 191 3.39 -8.77 14.93
C PHE A 191 3.76 -8.94 13.46
N LEU A 192 5.05 -9.03 13.20
CA LEU A 192 5.65 -9.15 11.87
C LEU A 192 6.19 -10.56 11.71
N ASP A 193 5.33 -11.43 11.16
CA ASP A 193 5.65 -12.82 10.87
C ASP A 193 5.82 -13.03 9.37
N PHE A 194 7.07 -13.15 8.94
CA PHE A 194 7.39 -13.33 7.53
C PHE A 194 7.13 -14.76 7.05
N ASP A 195 6.87 -15.73 7.93
CA ASP A 195 6.57 -17.11 7.51
C ASP A 195 5.22 -17.22 6.75
N PHE A 196 4.33 -16.24 6.87
CA PHE A 196 3.13 -16.14 6.02
C PHE A 196 3.49 -16.02 4.52
N LEU A 197 4.68 -15.51 4.17
CA LEU A 197 5.13 -15.42 2.79
C LEU A 197 5.36 -16.78 2.12
N LYS A 198 5.43 -17.87 2.91
CA LYS A 198 5.50 -19.25 2.41
C LYS A 198 4.31 -19.60 1.52
N THR A 199 3.11 -19.15 1.88
CA THR A 199 1.86 -19.44 1.15
C THR A 199 1.42 -18.28 0.26
N LEU A 200 2.10 -17.14 0.33
CA LEU A 200 1.74 -15.97 -0.45
C LEU A 200 2.03 -16.20 -1.96
N PRO A 201 1.07 -15.90 -2.86
CA PRO A 201 1.28 -16.01 -4.30
C PRO A 201 2.47 -15.16 -4.77
N ILE A 202 3.17 -15.63 -5.82
CA ILE A 202 4.37 -14.94 -6.34
C ILE A 202 4.02 -13.52 -6.80
N GLY A 203 2.90 -13.33 -7.49
CA GLY A 203 2.41 -12.00 -7.87
C GLY A 203 2.22 -11.04 -6.69
N GLN A 204 1.85 -11.54 -5.50
CA GLN A 204 1.75 -10.71 -4.28
C GLN A 204 3.11 -10.42 -3.65
N CYS A 205 4.08 -11.33 -3.77
CA CYS A 205 5.47 -11.07 -3.37
C CYS A 205 6.07 -9.97 -4.26
N ARG A 206 5.84 -10.05 -5.58
CA ARG A 206 6.23 -9.01 -6.54
C ARG A 206 5.55 -7.68 -6.26
N ASN A 207 4.24 -7.70 -5.99
CA ASN A 207 3.45 -6.54 -5.62
C ASN A 207 4.07 -5.78 -4.43
N GLY A 208 4.46 -6.49 -3.36
CA GLY A 208 5.12 -5.87 -2.21
C GLY A 208 6.59 -5.51 -2.41
N PHE A 209 7.29 -6.16 -3.35
CA PHE A 209 8.69 -5.83 -3.69
C PHE A 209 8.83 -4.37 -4.14
N ALA A 210 7.85 -3.88 -4.90
CA ALA A 210 7.81 -2.50 -5.38
C ALA A 210 7.86 -1.46 -4.24
N GLU A 211 7.24 -1.74 -3.10
CA GLU A 211 7.25 -0.83 -1.94
C GLU A 211 8.61 -0.81 -1.21
N ILE A 212 9.36 -1.92 -1.26
CA ILE A 212 10.73 -1.96 -0.77
C ILE A 212 11.65 -1.19 -1.73
N MET A 213 11.44 -1.31 -3.04
CA MET A 213 12.14 -0.47 -4.04
C MET A 213 11.90 1.02 -3.78
N LYS A 214 10.64 1.42 -3.60
CA LYS A 214 10.22 2.81 -3.30
C LYS A 214 11.06 3.47 -2.22
N ILE A 215 11.16 2.80 -1.06
CA ILE A 215 11.87 3.38 0.08
C ILE A 215 13.39 3.28 -0.07
N SER A 216 13.88 2.19 -0.65
CA SER A 216 15.32 1.94 -0.74
C SER A 216 16.02 2.86 -1.74
N HIS A 217 15.44 3.06 -2.94
CA HIS A 217 16.06 3.96 -3.92
C HIS A 217 16.12 5.42 -3.42
N ALA A 218 15.18 5.84 -2.57
CA ALA A 218 15.04 7.23 -2.13
C ALA A 218 15.66 7.51 -0.75
N ALA A 219 15.91 6.48 0.07
CA ALA A 219 16.28 6.67 1.48
C ALA A 219 17.11 5.54 2.11
N GLU A 220 17.36 4.42 1.41
CA GLU A 220 17.99 3.24 1.99
C GLU A 220 18.85 2.48 0.96
N LYS A 221 20.09 2.96 0.77
CA LYS A 221 21.04 2.42 -0.23
C LYS A 221 21.44 0.97 0.02
N GLN A 222 21.60 0.54 1.28
CA GLN A 222 22.07 -0.82 1.58
C GLN A 222 21.02 -1.88 1.25
N THR A 223 19.75 -1.58 1.50
CA THR A 223 18.60 -2.35 1.08
C THR A 223 18.54 -2.38 -0.44
N TRP A 224 18.73 -1.25 -1.13
CA TRP A 224 18.77 -1.21 -2.59
C TRP A 224 19.81 -2.18 -3.16
N ASP A 225 21.04 -2.16 -2.63
CA ASP A 225 22.12 -3.05 -3.06
C ASP A 225 21.77 -4.54 -2.89
N LEU A 226 21.09 -4.88 -1.80
CA LEU A 226 20.60 -6.24 -1.56
C LEU A 226 19.45 -6.61 -2.51
N LEU A 227 18.56 -5.68 -2.85
CA LEU A 227 17.51 -5.90 -3.85
C LEU A 227 18.10 -6.14 -5.24
N VAL A 228 19.10 -5.35 -5.66
CA VAL A 228 19.81 -5.56 -6.93
C VAL A 228 20.47 -6.94 -6.97
N LYS A 229 21.09 -7.35 -5.85
CA LYS A 229 21.78 -8.64 -5.75
C LYS A 229 20.85 -9.86 -5.77
N TYR A 230 19.70 -9.79 -5.10
CA TYR A 230 18.86 -10.97 -4.83
C TYR A 230 17.43 -10.90 -5.40
N GLY A 231 17.07 -9.81 -6.08
CA GLY A 231 15.69 -9.45 -6.43
C GLY A 231 14.84 -10.59 -7.01
N PRO A 232 15.22 -11.19 -8.14
CA PRO A 232 14.47 -12.29 -8.74
C PRO A 232 14.32 -13.48 -7.79
N GLN A 233 15.38 -13.86 -7.06
CA GLN A 233 15.29 -14.97 -6.10
C GLN A 233 14.36 -14.65 -4.92
N LEU A 234 14.33 -13.40 -4.44
CA LEU A 234 13.43 -12.98 -3.37
C LEU A 234 11.97 -13.15 -3.77
N VAL A 235 11.60 -12.72 -4.98
CA VAL A 235 10.21 -12.85 -5.47
C VAL A 235 9.81 -14.31 -5.64
N GLU A 236 10.63 -15.10 -6.34
CA GLU A 236 10.33 -16.50 -6.68
C GLU A 236 10.32 -17.43 -5.45
N SER A 237 11.06 -17.09 -4.40
CA SER A 237 11.15 -17.88 -3.17
C SER A 237 10.23 -17.42 -2.04
N GLY A 238 9.34 -16.45 -2.29
CA GLY A 238 8.53 -15.85 -1.22
C GLY A 238 9.41 -15.30 -0.11
N PHE A 239 10.44 -14.53 -0.49
CA PHE A 239 11.42 -13.92 0.41
C PHE A 239 12.16 -14.97 1.26
N GLY A 240 12.61 -16.04 0.60
CA GLY A 240 13.36 -17.14 1.21
C GLY A 240 12.52 -18.08 2.07
N ARG A 241 11.18 -17.99 2.05
CA ARG A 241 10.28 -18.82 2.89
C ARG A 241 9.71 -20.05 2.18
N LYS A 242 9.77 -20.11 0.85
CA LYS A 242 9.41 -21.29 0.06
C LYS A 242 10.57 -22.28 -0.02
N GLU A 243 10.29 -23.49 -0.50
CA GLU A 243 11.24 -24.61 -0.51
C GLU A 243 12.53 -24.33 -1.33
N ASN A 244 12.46 -23.44 -2.31
CA ASN A 244 13.59 -22.99 -3.12
C ASN A 244 14.44 -21.87 -2.46
N GLY A 245 14.12 -21.44 -1.23
CA GLY A 245 14.87 -20.44 -0.49
C GLY A 245 16.10 -21.01 0.22
N SER A 246 17.29 -20.45 -0.02
CA SER A 246 18.50 -20.78 0.74
C SER A 246 18.54 -20.03 2.08
N ALA A 247 19.35 -20.51 3.03
CA ALA A 247 19.56 -19.82 4.32
C ALA A 247 20.12 -18.40 4.12
N GLU A 248 21.06 -18.22 3.19
CA GLU A 248 21.61 -16.90 2.81
C GLU A 248 20.51 -15.98 2.28
N LEU A 249 19.63 -16.48 1.41
CA LEU A 249 18.55 -15.69 0.85
C LEU A 249 17.52 -15.29 1.92
N LYS A 250 17.22 -16.20 2.85
CA LYS A 250 16.37 -15.91 4.02
C LYS A 250 16.97 -14.81 4.89
N GLU A 251 18.27 -14.89 5.20
CA GLU A 251 18.96 -13.85 5.98
C GLU A 251 18.99 -12.49 5.26
N ALA A 252 19.23 -12.50 3.94
CA ALA A 252 19.16 -11.29 3.12
C ALA A 252 17.75 -10.69 3.12
N ALA A 253 16.71 -11.51 2.95
CA ALA A 253 15.31 -11.10 3.00
C ALA A 253 14.94 -10.46 4.35
N ASP A 254 15.34 -11.08 5.46
CA ASP A 254 15.06 -10.59 6.81
C ASP A 254 15.78 -9.26 7.07
N THR A 255 17.02 -9.11 6.57
CA THR A 255 17.79 -7.87 6.63
C THR A 255 17.11 -6.76 5.82
N ILE A 256 16.75 -7.03 4.57
CA ILE A 256 16.04 -6.11 3.67
C ILE A 256 14.77 -5.60 4.34
N CYS A 257 13.91 -6.51 4.82
CA CYS A 257 12.61 -6.13 5.36
C CYS A 257 12.76 -5.35 6.67
N ARG A 258 13.66 -5.77 7.57
CA ARG A 258 13.93 -5.05 8.83
C ARG A 258 14.41 -3.62 8.58
N ARG A 259 15.33 -3.44 7.63
CA ARG A 259 15.87 -2.11 7.28
C ARG A 259 14.82 -1.22 6.63
N ALA A 260 14.05 -1.76 5.69
CA ALA A 260 12.96 -1.02 5.04
C ALA A 260 11.91 -0.54 6.05
N ILE A 261 11.48 -1.43 6.97
CA ILE A 261 10.54 -1.09 8.05
C ILE A 261 11.13 0.00 8.96
N PHE A 262 12.37 -0.17 9.40
CA PHE A 262 13.03 0.81 10.26
C PHE A 262 13.12 2.19 9.58
N LYS A 263 13.53 2.23 8.31
CA LYS A 263 13.60 3.48 7.55
C LYS A 263 12.23 4.12 7.36
N MET A 264 11.18 3.33 7.13
CA MET A 264 9.81 3.84 7.03
C MET A 264 9.37 4.50 8.34
N LEU A 265 9.64 3.83 9.48
CA LEU A 265 9.35 4.37 10.80
C LEU A 265 10.13 5.66 11.07
N GLU A 266 11.42 5.71 10.72
CA GLU A 266 12.25 6.91 10.86
C GLU A 266 11.67 8.12 10.10
N LEU A 267 11.19 7.88 8.87
CA LEU A 267 10.62 8.92 8.01
C LEU A 267 9.23 9.41 8.46
N GLU A 268 8.40 8.53 9.02
CA GLU A 268 7.01 8.85 9.36
C GLU A 268 6.79 9.24 10.83
N SER A 269 7.63 8.79 11.77
CA SER A 269 7.40 8.99 13.22
C SER A 269 7.40 10.46 13.64
N GLY A 270 8.14 11.32 12.93
CA GLY A 270 8.12 12.78 13.13
C GLY A 270 6.94 13.49 12.47
N ASN A 271 6.07 12.77 11.75
CA ASN A 271 5.04 13.33 10.89
C ASN A 271 3.79 12.42 10.78
N LEU A 272 3.39 11.81 11.89
CA LEU A 272 2.38 10.75 11.92
C LEU A 272 0.97 11.17 11.45
N HIS A 273 0.67 12.47 11.47
CA HIS A 273 -0.58 13.05 10.94
C HIS A 273 -0.38 13.78 9.59
N GLU A 274 0.77 13.59 8.95
CA GLU A 274 1.11 14.19 7.65
C GLU A 274 0.94 15.72 7.60
N ILE A 275 1.24 16.41 8.71
CA ILE A 275 1.23 17.87 8.76
C ILE A 275 2.30 18.43 7.80
N GLY A 276 3.46 17.78 7.75
CA GLY A 276 4.45 17.97 6.70
C GLY A 276 4.08 17.15 5.45
N LEU A 277 4.02 17.81 4.29
CA LEU A 277 3.60 17.15 3.05
C LEU A 277 4.75 16.76 2.11
N ASP A 278 5.99 17.14 2.44
CA ASP A 278 7.21 16.67 1.76
C ASP A 278 7.60 15.31 2.34
N ARG A 279 7.03 14.25 1.77
CA ARG A 279 7.07 12.90 2.32
C ARG A 279 7.84 11.95 1.39
N VAL A 280 9.01 11.49 1.84
CA VAL A 280 9.88 10.59 1.05
C VAL A 280 9.15 9.31 0.65
N ILE A 281 8.38 8.72 1.57
CA ILE A 281 7.63 7.49 1.29
C ILE A 281 6.43 7.69 0.33
N ALA A 282 6.19 8.92 -0.14
CA ALA A 282 5.24 9.22 -1.21
C ALA A 282 5.86 9.15 -2.62
N SER A 283 7.12 8.69 -2.73
CA SER A 283 7.71 8.23 -3.99
C SER A 283 6.81 7.19 -4.65
N GLY A 284 6.63 7.26 -5.98
CA GLY A 284 5.74 6.36 -6.71
C GLY A 284 4.25 6.55 -6.44
N HIS A 285 3.84 7.64 -5.76
CA HIS A 285 2.45 7.93 -5.40
C HIS A 285 1.95 9.30 -5.90
N GLY A 286 2.56 9.83 -6.97
CA GLY A 286 2.13 11.08 -7.62
C GLY A 286 1.14 10.85 -8.77
N ILE A 287 1.34 9.77 -9.51
CA ILE A 287 0.59 9.33 -10.69
C ILE A 287 -0.15 8.02 -10.43
N SER A 288 0.47 7.11 -9.65
CA SER A 288 -0.03 5.76 -9.45
C SER A 288 -1.47 5.66 -8.93
N PRO A 289 -2.01 6.54 -8.05
CA PRO A 289 -3.38 6.39 -7.57
C PRO A 289 -4.43 6.47 -8.68
N THR A 290 -4.19 7.31 -9.69
CA THR A 290 -5.05 7.43 -10.87
C THR A 290 -4.81 6.27 -11.84
N LEU A 291 -3.53 5.97 -12.11
CA LEU A 291 -3.14 4.90 -13.03
C LEU A 291 -3.62 3.52 -12.59
N GLU A 292 -3.56 3.22 -11.29
CA GLU A 292 -3.95 1.94 -10.71
C GLU A 292 -5.38 1.55 -11.09
N LEU A 293 -6.29 2.53 -11.06
CA LEU A 293 -7.72 2.34 -11.28
C LEU A 293 -8.16 2.60 -12.73
N ALA A 294 -7.24 3.03 -13.60
CA ALA A 294 -7.56 3.37 -14.99
C ALA A 294 -7.90 2.13 -15.87
N PRO A 295 -7.11 1.03 -15.86
CA PRO A 295 -7.48 -0.19 -16.56
C PRO A 295 -8.50 -1.02 -15.75
N PHE A 296 -9.20 -1.94 -16.44
CA PHE A 296 -10.06 -2.94 -15.79
C PHE A 296 -9.73 -4.36 -16.30
N PRO A 297 -9.32 -5.31 -15.41
CA PRO A 297 -9.16 -5.14 -13.96
C PRO A 297 -8.11 -4.08 -13.59
N PRO A 298 -8.19 -3.48 -12.38
CA PRO A 298 -7.18 -2.54 -11.91
C PRO A 298 -5.78 -3.16 -11.94
N LEU A 299 -4.75 -2.34 -12.05
CA LEU A 299 -3.38 -2.81 -11.79
C LEU A 299 -3.25 -3.17 -10.31
N ARG A 300 -2.40 -4.15 -10.01
CA ARG A 300 -1.90 -4.32 -8.65
C ARG A 300 -1.14 -3.07 -8.24
N HIS A 301 -1.29 -2.69 -6.99
CA HIS A 301 -0.71 -1.48 -6.42
C HIS A 301 0.79 -1.31 -6.74
N GLY A 302 1.57 -2.35 -6.47
CA GLY A 302 3.01 -2.45 -6.75
C GLY A 302 3.39 -2.16 -8.20
N HIS A 303 2.57 -2.62 -9.15
CA HIS A 303 2.79 -2.34 -10.57
C HIS A 303 2.48 -0.89 -10.91
N ALA A 304 1.40 -0.32 -10.38
CA ALA A 304 1.07 1.08 -10.59
C ALA A 304 2.12 2.03 -10.00
N ILE A 305 2.61 1.75 -8.78
CA ILE A 305 3.68 2.57 -8.16
C ILE A 305 4.99 2.44 -8.93
N THR A 306 5.29 1.28 -9.53
CA THR A 306 6.53 1.09 -10.30
C THR A 306 6.50 1.90 -11.60
N VAL A 307 5.35 2.01 -12.26
CA VAL A 307 5.22 2.88 -13.46
C VAL A 307 5.43 4.36 -13.09
N ASP A 308 4.88 4.80 -11.95
CA ASP A 308 5.11 6.16 -11.43
C ASP A 308 6.59 6.38 -11.10
N MET A 309 7.24 5.43 -10.41
CA MET A 309 8.68 5.51 -10.12
C MET A 309 9.53 5.47 -11.40
N SER A 310 9.12 4.72 -12.42
CA SER A 310 9.81 4.71 -13.73
C SER A 310 9.82 6.10 -14.35
N PHE A 311 8.69 6.81 -14.26
CA PHE A 311 8.57 8.20 -14.68
C PHE A 311 9.50 9.11 -13.87
N THR A 312 9.50 9.02 -12.54
CA THR A 312 10.33 9.88 -11.70
C THR A 312 11.83 9.56 -11.80
N ILE A 313 12.21 8.32 -12.10
CA ILE A 313 13.62 7.94 -12.37
C ILE A 313 14.12 8.56 -13.68
N ILE A 314 13.31 8.56 -14.75
CA ILE A 314 13.66 9.27 -15.99
C ILE A 314 13.75 10.77 -15.74
N LEU A 315 12.85 11.35 -14.94
CA LEU A 315 12.91 12.77 -14.57
C LEU A 315 14.16 13.11 -13.75
N SER A 316 14.48 12.29 -12.75
CA SER A 316 15.70 12.43 -11.95
C SER A 316 16.95 12.38 -12.82
N HIS A 317 17.03 11.43 -13.75
CA HIS A 317 18.13 11.32 -14.71
C HIS A 317 18.21 12.54 -15.63
N ALA A 318 17.09 12.99 -16.20
CA ALA A 318 17.03 14.18 -17.06
C ALA A 318 17.46 15.47 -16.32
N ARG A 319 17.23 15.54 -15.00
CA ARG A 319 17.68 16.63 -14.12
C ARG A 319 19.10 16.45 -13.59
N GLY A 320 19.82 15.41 -14.00
CA GLY A 320 21.21 15.15 -13.59
C GLY A 320 21.39 14.66 -12.16
N LEU A 321 20.31 14.20 -11.51
CA LEU A 321 20.35 13.63 -10.16
C LEU A 321 20.83 12.18 -10.14
N LEU A 322 20.68 11.48 -11.28
CA LEU A 322 21.11 10.09 -11.47
C LEU A 322 22.01 9.99 -12.70
N SER A 323 23.01 9.13 -12.61
CA SER A 323 23.83 8.70 -13.75
C SER A 323 23.07 7.74 -14.66
N ASP A 324 23.59 7.52 -15.89
CA ASP A 324 23.07 6.47 -16.78
C ASP A 324 23.13 5.08 -16.12
N ALA A 325 24.20 4.78 -15.38
CA ALA A 325 24.37 3.50 -14.70
C ALA A 325 23.32 3.29 -13.61
N GLU A 326 23.03 4.31 -12.79
CA GLU A 326 21.98 4.23 -11.77
C GLU A 326 20.61 4.05 -12.44
N ARG A 327 20.25 4.88 -13.43
CA ARG A 327 18.99 4.73 -14.18
C ARG A 327 18.85 3.30 -14.72
N ASP A 328 19.87 2.79 -15.40
CA ASP A 328 19.84 1.47 -16.04
C ASP A 328 19.72 0.33 -15.02
N GLU A 329 20.38 0.45 -13.86
CA GLU A 329 20.25 -0.50 -12.76
C GLU A 329 18.82 -0.54 -12.21
N TRP A 330 18.17 0.62 -12.05
CA TRP A 330 16.78 0.71 -11.59
C TRP A 330 15.84 -0.11 -12.49
N PHE A 331 15.91 0.16 -13.80
CA PHE A 331 15.05 -0.49 -14.78
C PHE A 331 15.40 -1.96 -14.93
N THR A 332 16.67 -2.33 -14.84
CA THR A 332 17.11 -3.73 -14.90
C THR A 332 16.54 -4.52 -13.73
N LEU A 333 16.58 -3.96 -12.50
CA LEU A 333 15.99 -4.59 -11.33
C LEU A 333 14.46 -4.70 -11.48
N ALA A 334 13.77 -3.59 -11.74
CA ALA A 334 12.31 -3.55 -11.87
C ALA A 334 11.80 -4.55 -12.92
N HIS A 335 12.43 -4.57 -14.10
CA HIS A 335 12.10 -5.52 -15.16
C HIS A 335 12.45 -6.96 -14.78
N GLY A 336 13.62 -7.18 -14.15
CA GLY A 336 14.11 -8.51 -13.76
C GLY A 336 13.25 -9.20 -12.70
N VAL A 337 12.58 -8.43 -11.83
CA VAL A 337 11.58 -8.96 -10.89
C VAL A 337 10.17 -9.03 -11.46
N GLY A 338 9.98 -8.64 -12.72
CA GLY A 338 8.71 -8.70 -13.45
C GLY A 338 7.74 -7.56 -13.16
N LEU A 339 8.16 -6.46 -12.55
CA LEU A 339 7.28 -5.31 -12.32
C LEU A 339 6.99 -4.53 -13.61
N THR A 340 5.90 -3.76 -13.61
CA THR A 340 5.52 -2.93 -14.76
C THR A 340 6.37 -1.65 -14.78
N ILE A 341 7.22 -1.49 -15.80
CA ILE A 341 8.13 -0.34 -15.98
C ILE A 341 7.59 0.71 -16.97
N ASP A 342 6.59 0.34 -17.76
CA ASP A 342 5.78 1.26 -18.58
C ASP A 342 4.39 0.66 -18.77
N HIS A 343 3.37 1.49 -19.00
CA HIS A 343 2.02 1.03 -19.25
C HIS A 343 1.29 1.89 -20.30
N PRO A 344 0.51 1.30 -21.23
CA PRO A 344 -0.23 2.05 -22.27
C PRO A 344 -1.22 3.09 -21.73
N ALA A 345 -1.80 2.85 -20.54
CA ALA A 345 -2.72 3.81 -19.93
C ALA A 345 -2.02 5.07 -19.38
N LEU A 346 -0.70 5.03 -19.17
CA LEU A 346 0.06 6.25 -18.86
C LEU A 346 0.29 7.02 -20.15
N ASP A 347 -0.67 7.89 -20.48
CA ASP A 347 -0.60 8.89 -21.54
C ASP A 347 -0.62 10.32 -20.96
N ASN A 348 -0.49 11.33 -21.81
CA ASN A 348 -0.49 12.74 -21.37
C ASN A 348 -1.81 13.11 -20.66
N ALA A 349 -2.96 12.54 -21.07
CA ALA A 349 -4.24 12.88 -20.46
C ALA A 349 -4.31 12.37 -19.02
N LEU A 350 -3.95 11.10 -18.79
CA LEU A 350 -3.89 10.52 -17.46
C LEU A 350 -2.84 11.19 -16.58
N LEU A 351 -1.68 11.54 -17.16
CA LEU A 351 -0.62 12.26 -16.45
C LEU A 351 -1.13 13.61 -15.92
N HIS A 352 -1.76 14.43 -16.77
CA HIS A 352 -2.30 15.74 -16.36
C HIS A 352 -3.44 15.62 -15.35
N GLU A 353 -4.32 14.63 -15.50
CA GLU A 353 -5.35 14.32 -14.51
C GLU A 353 -4.74 14.00 -13.14
N SER A 354 -3.70 13.17 -13.14
CA SER A 354 -3.01 12.74 -11.93
C SER A 354 -2.30 13.88 -11.23
N VAL A 355 -1.57 14.72 -11.98
CA VAL A 355 -0.88 15.91 -11.42
C VAL A 355 -1.89 16.85 -10.75
N LYS A 356 -3.02 17.14 -11.41
CA LYS A 356 -4.08 17.98 -10.84
C LYS A 356 -4.70 17.38 -9.57
N ALA A 357 -4.88 16.05 -9.54
CA ALA A 357 -5.43 15.36 -8.39
C ALA A 357 -4.44 15.39 -7.21
N ILE A 358 -3.15 15.12 -7.47
CA ILE A 358 -2.15 15.05 -6.40
C ILE A 358 -1.81 16.43 -5.84
N GLU A 359 -1.82 17.50 -6.64
CA GLU A 359 -1.64 18.87 -6.13
C GLU A 359 -2.72 19.24 -5.11
N LYS A 360 -3.97 18.85 -5.34
CA LYS A 360 -5.05 19.06 -4.36
C LYS A 360 -4.81 18.30 -3.06
N THR A 361 -4.33 17.05 -3.17
CA THR A 361 -4.00 16.21 -2.02
C THR A 361 -2.80 16.77 -1.24
N ARG A 362 -1.87 17.44 -1.92
CA ARG A 362 -0.59 17.93 -1.38
C ARG A 362 -0.58 19.45 -1.14
N ASP A 363 -1.76 20.02 -0.92
CA ASP A 363 -1.99 21.42 -0.58
C ASP A 363 -1.45 22.42 -1.63
N GLY A 364 -1.88 22.23 -2.88
CA GLY A 364 -1.56 23.10 -4.02
C GLY A 364 -0.14 22.97 -4.57
N LYS A 365 0.61 21.95 -4.15
CA LYS A 365 2.00 21.71 -4.58
C LYS A 365 2.18 20.30 -5.13
N GLN A 366 3.11 20.13 -6.06
CA GLN A 366 3.35 18.84 -6.73
C GLN A 366 4.05 17.84 -5.80
N ARG A 367 5.16 18.25 -5.17
CA ARG A 367 6.01 17.49 -4.24
C ARG A 367 6.37 16.10 -4.76
N PHE A 368 6.74 15.99 -6.03
CA PHE A 368 7.25 14.72 -6.58
C PHE A 368 8.59 14.38 -5.95
N VAL A 369 8.76 13.14 -5.53
CA VAL A 369 10.02 12.64 -4.98
C VAL A 369 10.92 12.25 -6.14
N LEU A 370 12.05 12.94 -6.26
CA LEU A 370 13.09 12.65 -7.23
C LEU A 370 14.28 12.04 -6.50
N ALA A 371 14.58 10.77 -6.79
CA ALA A 371 15.71 10.07 -6.19
C ALA A 371 17.02 10.47 -6.87
N GLY A 372 18.12 10.53 -6.12
CA GLY A 372 19.45 10.75 -6.67
C GLY A 372 20.39 11.56 -5.77
N PRO A 373 21.58 11.02 -5.41
CA PRO A 373 22.04 9.64 -5.65
C PRO A 373 21.19 8.61 -4.86
N TYR A 374 21.33 7.31 -5.13
CA TYR A 374 20.53 6.30 -4.43
C TYR A 374 20.68 6.36 -2.90
N GLY A 375 19.54 6.29 -2.22
CA GLY A 375 19.45 6.50 -0.77
C GLY A 375 19.19 7.96 -0.37
N GLU A 376 19.12 8.87 -1.34
CA GLU A 376 18.78 10.27 -1.16
C GLU A 376 17.68 10.70 -2.15
N CYS A 377 16.95 11.76 -1.81
CA CYS A 377 15.96 12.35 -2.70
C CYS A 377 15.73 13.83 -2.42
N CYS A 378 15.10 14.51 -3.38
CA CYS A 378 14.58 15.87 -3.23
C CYS A 378 13.10 15.92 -3.65
N PHE A 379 12.46 17.07 -3.38
CA PHE A 379 11.05 17.31 -3.71
C PHE A 379 10.92 18.36 -4.82
N ALA A 380 10.35 17.97 -5.96
CA ALA A 380 10.11 18.85 -7.08
C ALA A 380 8.70 19.48 -7.03
N ASN A 381 8.64 20.79 -7.25
CA ASN A 381 7.40 21.58 -7.31
C ASN A 381 7.32 22.47 -8.55
N ASP A 382 8.33 22.37 -9.42
CA ASP A 382 8.58 23.23 -10.57
C ASP A 382 8.52 22.47 -11.90
N ILE A 383 7.94 21.26 -11.89
CA ILE A 383 7.83 20.45 -13.10
C ILE A 383 6.77 21.08 -14.00
N SER A 384 7.20 21.64 -15.12
CA SER A 384 6.27 22.27 -16.06
C SER A 384 5.45 21.21 -16.81
N LYS A 385 4.35 21.64 -17.42
CA LYS A 385 3.54 20.77 -18.28
C LYS A 385 4.40 20.17 -19.41
N GLU A 386 5.26 20.98 -20.01
CA GLU A 386 6.15 20.58 -21.09
C GLU A 386 7.21 19.59 -20.60
N GLU A 387 7.76 19.77 -19.39
CA GLU A 387 8.69 18.82 -18.79
C GLU A 387 8.00 17.49 -18.50
N PHE A 388 6.77 17.49 -17.96
CA PHE A 388 5.99 16.26 -17.76
C PHE A 388 5.80 15.47 -19.07
N GLU A 389 5.38 16.14 -20.14
CA GLU A 389 5.17 15.50 -21.45
C GLU A 389 6.48 15.02 -22.07
N ALA A 390 7.57 15.79 -21.94
CA ALA A 390 8.89 15.42 -22.43
C ALA A 390 9.46 14.20 -21.68
N THR A 391 9.35 14.16 -20.34
CA THR A 391 9.75 13.01 -19.52
C THR A 391 8.94 11.77 -19.89
N LEU A 392 7.63 11.90 -20.12
CA LEU A 392 6.84 10.75 -20.55
C LEU A 392 7.31 10.22 -21.91
N ALA A 393 7.56 11.10 -22.88
CA ALA A 393 8.08 10.69 -24.18
C ALA A 393 9.47 10.02 -24.08
N GLN A 394 10.34 10.53 -23.20
CA GLN A 394 11.64 9.93 -22.89
C GLN A 394 11.48 8.54 -22.27
N LEU A 395 10.59 8.37 -21.29
CA LEU A 395 10.29 7.07 -20.68
C LEU A 395 9.85 6.05 -21.74
N LYS A 396 8.88 6.40 -22.60
CA LYS A 396 8.39 5.51 -23.66
C LYS A 396 9.51 5.10 -24.63
N THR A 397 10.37 6.04 -25.01
CA THR A 397 11.49 5.80 -25.93
C THR A 397 12.54 4.90 -25.27
N TYR A 398 12.95 5.24 -24.05
CA TYR A 398 13.95 4.50 -23.29
C TYR A 398 13.53 3.04 -23.07
N VAL A 399 12.28 2.79 -22.64
CA VAL A 399 11.79 1.42 -22.42
C VAL A 399 11.78 0.63 -23.72
N LYS A 400 11.32 1.23 -24.83
CA LYS A 400 11.29 0.59 -26.14
C LYS A 400 12.69 0.22 -26.66
N GLU A 401 13.68 1.09 -26.44
CA GLU A 401 15.05 0.86 -26.90
C GLU A 401 15.78 -0.16 -26.01
N ARG A 402 15.63 -0.06 -24.69
CA ARG A 402 16.34 -0.89 -23.72
C ARG A 402 15.74 -2.29 -23.56
N PHE A 403 14.42 -2.40 -23.70
CA PHE A 403 13.62 -3.62 -23.55
C PHE A 403 12.69 -3.81 -24.76
N PRO A 404 13.22 -4.12 -25.96
CA PRO A 404 12.43 -4.16 -27.20
C PRO A 404 11.30 -5.21 -27.18
N GLU A 405 11.42 -6.24 -26.35
CA GLU A 405 10.41 -7.29 -26.17
C GLU A 405 9.37 -6.94 -25.08
N TYR A 406 9.45 -5.76 -24.46
CA TYR A 406 8.52 -5.38 -23.39
C TYR A 406 7.11 -5.14 -23.95
N ALA A 407 6.15 -5.93 -23.47
CA ALA A 407 4.78 -5.94 -23.99
C ALA A 407 3.86 -4.83 -23.44
N GLY A 408 4.38 -3.93 -22.59
CA GLY A 408 3.60 -2.85 -21.96
C GLY A 408 2.99 -3.21 -20.60
N GLU A 409 3.31 -4.38 -20.06
CA GLU A 409 2.94 -4.79 -18.70
C GLU A 409 3.97 -5.76 -18.10
N GLY A 410 4.05 -5.78 -16.77
CA GLY A 410 4.84 -6.76 -16.02
C GLY A 410 4.10 -8.09 -15.81
N GLN A 411 4.76 -9.03 -15.14
CA GLN A 411 4.20 -10.33 -14.79
C GLN A 411 3.14 -10.20 -13.70
N ASP A 412 1.96 -10.75 -13.96
CA ASP A 412 0.80 -10.69 -13.08
C ASP A 412 0.41 -9.23 -12.69
N ALA A 413 0.46 -8.31 -13.66
CA ALA A 413 0.28 -6.88 -13.40
C ALA A 413 -1.11 -6.47 -12.91
N TYR A 414 -2.15 -7.24 -13.26
CA TYR A 414 -3.54 -6.92 -12.92
C TYR A 414 -4.01 -7.65 -11.68
N ALA A 415 -4.93 -7.01 -10.96
CA ALA A 415 -5.65 -7.57 -9.84
C ALA A 415 -6.51 -8.77 -10.31
N ASP A 416 -6.32 -9.93 -9.67
CA ASP A 416 -7.11 -11.13 -9.92
C ASP A 416 -8.27 -11.28 -8.92
N ALA A 417 -8.93 -12.43 -8.92
CA ALA A 417 -10.07 -12.67 -8.04
C ALA A 417 -9.71 -12.62 -6.53
N SER A 418 -8.47 -12.96 -6.18
CA SER A 418 -7.95 -12.87 -4.81
C SER A 418 -7.65 -11.43 -4.41
N ASP A 419 -7.12 -10.63 -5.33
CA ASP A 419 -6.87 -9.19 -5.13
C ASP A 419 -8.14 -8.37 -5.00
N LEU A 420 -9.18 -8.74 -5.74
CA LEU A 420 -10.42 -7.97 -5.81
C LEU A 420 -11.46 -8.46 -4.80
N GLY A 421 -11.37 -9.72 -4.37
CA GLY A 421 -12.47 -10.36 -3.64
C GLY A 421 -13.70 -10.54 -4.52
N ALA A 422 -13.55 -10.64 -5.84
CA ALA A 422 -14.61 -10.99 -6.79
C ALA A 422 -13.96 -11.42 -8.12
N ASP A 423 -14.63 -12.26 -8.91
CA ASP A 423 -14.11 -12.66 -10.22
C ASP A 423 -14.18 -11.48 -11.20
N PRO A 424 -13.02 -10.96 -11.69
CA PRO A 424 -13.00 -9.84 -12.61
C PRO A 424 -13.72 -10.12 -13.94
N GLU A 425 -13.70 -11.36 -14.44
CA GLU A 425 -14.38 -11.70 -15.70
C GLU A 425 -15.89 -11.70 -15.53
N ALA A 426 -16.39 -12.20 -14.40
CA ALA A 426 -17.81 -12.08 -14.04
C ALA A 426 -18.25 -10.60 -13.96
N MET A 427 -17.42 -9.73 -13.37
CA MET A 427 -17.68 -8.29 -13.29
C MET A 427 -17.70 -7.62 -14.67
N LYS A 428 -16.81 -7.99 -15.59
CA LYS A 428 -16.83 -7.49 -16.98
C LYS A 428 -18.14 -7.86 -17.66
N GLN A 429 -18.56 -9.11 -17.52
CA GLN A 429 -19.81 -9.60 -18.11
C GLN A 429 -21.04 -8.91 -17.51
N GLU A 430 -21.03 -8.57 -16.22
CA GLU A 430 -22.11 -7.84 -15.56
C GLU A 430 -22.18 -6.38 -16.04
N LYS A 431 -21.05 -5.67 -16.13
CA LYS A 431 -20.99 -4.31 -16.70
C LYS A 431 -21.48 -4.27 -18.14
N ALA A 432 -21.07 -5.25 -18.96
CA ALA A 432 -21.53 -5.38 -20.34
C ALA A 432 -23.05 -5.60 -20.42
N ARG A 433 -23.61 -6.39 -19.50
CA ARG A 433 -25.07 -6.61 -19.38
C ARG A 433 -25.82 -5.35 -18.94
N ASN A 434 -25.21 -4.53 -18.07
CA ASN A 434 -25.80 -3.29 -17.54
C ASN A 434 -25.63 -2.07 -18.46
N GLY A 435 -25.06 -2.24 -19.66
CA GLY A 435 -24.89 -1.15 -20.63
C GLY A 435 -23.78 -0.16 -20.29
N GLU A 436 -22.96 -0.42 -19.27
CA GLU A 436 -21.75 0.35 -18.98
C GLU A 436 -20.65 -0.08 -19.97
N LYS A 437 -20.42 0.72 -21.02
CA LYS A 437 -19.33 0.46 -21.96
C LYS A 437 -18.00 0.47 -21.21
N ALA A 438 -17.31 -0.67 -21.19
CA ALA A 438 -15.90 -0.73 -20.81
C ALA A 438 -15.08 0.20 -21.73
N ALA A 439 -14.07 0.87 -21.18
CA ALA A 439 -13.14 1.68 -21.95
C ALA A 439 -12.52 0.84 -23.09
N PRO A 440 -12.39 1.38 -24.31
CA PRO A 440 -11.98 0.57 -25.44
C PRO A 440 -10.51 0.18 -25.32
N THR A 441 -10.24 -1.10 -25.07
CA THR A 441 -8.95 -1.73 -25.37
C THR A 441 -8.78 -1.79 -26.89
N LYS A 442 -7.98 -0.88 -27.45
CA LYS A 442 -7.59 -0.94 -28.86
C LYS A 442 -6.69 -2.18 -29.06
N LYS A 443 -7.24 -3.23 -29.68
CA LYS A 443 -6.45 -4.34 -30.22
C LYS A 443 -5.45 -3.82 -31.25
N ALA A 444 -4.18 -4.16 -31.06
CA ALA A 444 -3.15 -4.08 -32.08
C ALA A 444 -3.54 -4.98 -33.26
N ALA A 445 -3.60 -4.42 -34.46
CA ALA A 445 -3.76 -5.18 -35.70
C ALA A 445 -2.37 -5.35 -36.34
N ALA A 446 -1.87 -6.58 -36.37
CA ALA A 446 -0.71 -6.98 -37.14
C ALA A 446 -1.15 -7.78 -38.39
N ASN A 447 -0.76 -7.25 -39.55
CA ASN A 447 -0.38 -7.86 -40.83
C ASN A 447 -1.22 -8.95 -41.51
N GLY A 448 -1.48 -8.72 -42.81
CA GLY A 448 -1.70 -9.80 -43.77
C GLY A 448 -2.10 -9.38 -45.20
N VAL A 449 -1.08 -9.17 -46.05
CA VAL A 449 -1.03 -9.52 -47.49
C VAL A 449 -1.63 -8.54 -48.54
N LEU A 450 -0.71 -7.97 -49.35
CA LEU A 450 -0.91 -7.40 -50.69
C LEU A 450 -1.25 -8.50 -51.72
N PRO A 451 -1.96 -8.16 -52.81
CA PRO A 451 -1.28 -8.19 -54.09
C PRO A 451 -1.56 -6.97 -54.98
N ALA A 452 -0.65 -6.81 -55.94
CA ALA A 452 -0.44 -5.66 -56.80
C ALA A 452 -1.28 -5.65 -58.09
N LEU A 453 -1.16 -4.52 -58.80
CA LEU A 453 -1.24 -4.30 -60.25
C LEU A 453 -2.65 -4.15 -60.89
N GLN A 454 -3.02 -2.95 -61.35
CA GLN A 454 -2.76 -2.47 -62.73
C GLN A 454 -3.32 -1.06 -62.99
N SER A 455 -2.59 -0.37 -63.87
CA SER A 455 -2.79 0.95 -64.44
C SER A 455 -3.96 1.06 -65.44
N GLN A 456 -4.64 2.22 -65.47
CA GLN A 456 -5.11 2.94 -66.68
C GLN A 456 -5.70 4.30 -66.22
N GLN A 457 -5.00 5.41 -66.40
CA GLN A 457 -5.21 6.42 -67.46
C GLN A 457 -6.65 6.95 -67.63
N ALA A 458 -6.84 8.18 -67.10
CA ALA A 458 -7.18 9.39 -67.84
C ALA A 458 -8.66 9.77 -68.16
N VAL A 459 -8.92 11.06 -67.90
CA VAL A 459 -9.68 12.08 -68.66
C VAL A 459 -10.98 12.64 -68.03
N ALA A 460 -10.97 13.98 -67.98
CA ALA A 460 -12.06 14.98 -67.84
C ALA A 460 -12.64 15.19 -66.43
N ALA A 461 -12.68 16.41 -65.86
CA ALA A 461 -12.40 17.76 -66.35
C ALA A 461 -11.91 18.64 -65.19
#